data_AF-A0A150VMT4-F1
#
_entry.id   AF-A0A150VMT4-F1
#
_cell.length_a   1.000
_cell.length_b   1.000
_cell.length_c   1.000
_cell.angle_alpha   90.00
_cell.angle_beta   90.00
_cell.angle_gamma   90.00
#
_symmetry.space_group_name_H-M   'P 1'
#
loop_
_entity.id
_entity.type
_entity.pdbx_description
1 polymer ?
#
loop_
_entity_poly.entity_id
_entity_poly.type
_entity_poly.pdbx_seq_one_letter_code
_entity_poly.pdbx_strand_id
1 'polypeptide(L)'
;MSHNVRAVAVALVLAVTVGGASVAPAVAAPAATGPSAVVDLPQEQAVRVPEKGLLRGGGPSGFLTAHEQARDRFIWTRYVDGGTIELPAGTYRGSVGSDVVVKQNGPTSYELRDMATGAAPVAMSRSSSLGPASDLLRAALWSDAQLY
;
A
#
# COMPACT_ATOMS: atom_id res chain seq x y z
N MET A 1 -8.93 -19.71 41.05
CA MET A 1 -9.76 -18.92 40.11
C MET A 1 -8.94 -18.71 38.85
N SER A 2 -9.07 -19.57 37.84
CA SER A 2 -10.08 -19.50 36.74
C SER A 2 -9.69 -18.45 35.70
N HIS A 3 -9.56 -18.70 34.39
CA HIS A 3 -9.68 -19.89 33.55
C HIS A 3 -8.92 -19.59 32.23
N ASN A 4 -8.30 -20.61 31.64
CA ASN A 4 -7.60 -20.57 30.36
C ASN A 4 -8.58 -20.61 29.17
N VAL A 5 -8.43 -19.73 28.17
CA VAL A 5 -9.05 -19.84 26.83
C VAL A 5 -8.03 -19.34 25.80
N ARG A 6 -7.16 -20.19 25.25
CA ARG A 6 -7.28 -21.05 24.04
C ARG A 6 -7.59 -20.25 22.76
N ALA A 7 -6.52 -20.00 21.99
CA ALA A 7 -6.57 -19.47 20.62
C ALA A 7 -7.34 -20.42 19.70
N VAL A 8 -8.29 -19.88 18.93
CA VAL A 8 -9.03 -20.62 17.91
C VAL A 8 -8.26 -20.51 16.60
N ALA A 9 -7.57 -21.58 16.22
CA ALA A 9 -7.03 -21.76 14.88
C ALA A 9 -8.12 -22.45 14.02
N VAL A 10 -8.67 -21.74 13.04
CA VAL A 10 -9.58 -22.34 12.07
C VAL A 10 -8.74 -23.00 10.97
N ALA A 11 -8.50 -24.30 11.12
CA ALA A 11 -7.90 -25.13 10.09
C ALA A 11 -9.00 -25.61 9.12
N LEU A 12 -9.02 -25.08 7.90
CA LEU A 12 -9.85 -25.60 6.82
C LEU A 12 -9.15 -26.83 6.23
N VAL A 13 -9.56 -28.02 6.68
CA VAL A 13 -9.17 -29.30 6.04
C VAL A 13 -10.23 -29.62 4.98
N LEU A 14 -9.87 -29.44 3.71
CA LEU A 14 -10.68 -29.95 2.60
C LEU A 14 -10.33 -31.42 2.38
N ALA A 15 -11.32 -32.29 2.58
CA ALA A 15 -11.19 -33.73 2.41
C ALA A 15 -10.94 -34.09 0.94
N VAL A 16 -9.78 -34.68 0.66
CA VAL A 16 -9.53 -35.41 -0.59
C VAL A 16 -9.72 -36.89 -0.30
N THR A 17 -10.90 -37.42 -0.63
CA THR A 17 -11.16 -38.85 -0.71
C THR A 17 -10.57 -39.37 -2.02
N VAL A 18 -9.41 -40.02 -1.96
CA VAL A 18 -8.93 -40.87 -3.06
C VAL A 18 -8.97 -42.32 -2.58
N GLY A 19 -10.09 -42.96 -2.89
CA GLY A 19 -10.14 -44.41 -3.03
C GLY A 19 -9.31 -44.82 -4.24
N GLY A 20 -8.51 -45.85 -4.08
CA GLY A 20 -7.63 -46.35 -5.13
C GLY A 20 -8.38 -46.91 -6.33
N ALA A 21 -7.92 -46.57 -7.53
CA ALA A 21 -7.95 -47.42 -8.71
C ALA A 21 -6.91 -46.91 -9.70
N SER A 22 -6.15 -47.84 -10.23
CA SER A 22 -5.13 -47.73 -11.27
C SER A 22 -5.59 -47.06 -12.57
N VAL A 23 -4.60 -46.54 -13.34
CA VAL A 23 -4.46 -46.53 -14.81
C VAL A 23 -4.27 -45.14 -15.46
N ALA A 24 -3.15 -45.06 -16.19
CA ALA A 24 -2.73 -44.16 -17.28
C ALA A 24 -2.27 -42.71 -16.98
N PRO A 25 -1.14 -42.27 -17.57
CA PRO A 25 -0.77 -40.85 -17.56
C PRO A 25 -1.76 -40.05 -18.41
N ALA A 26 -2.43 -39.08 -17.79
CA ALA A 26 -3.27 -38.13 -18.51
C ALA A 26 -2.38 -37.14 -19.26
N VAL A 27 -2.39 -37.22 -20.60
CA VAL A 27 -1.82 -36.17 -21.46
C VAL A 27 -2.74 -34.96 -21.35
N ALA A 28 -2.22 -33.84 -20.84
CA ALA A 28 -2.95 -32.58 -20.76
C ALA A 28 -3.20 -32.04 -22.18
N ALA A 29 -4.48 -32.03 -22.59
CA ALA A 29 -4.91 -31.29 -23.77
C ALA A 29 -4.75 -29.78 -23.49
N PRO A 30 -4.23 -28.98 -24.44
CA PRO A 30 -4.16 -27.53 -24.28
C PRO A 30 -5.58 -26.99 -24.12
N ALA A 31 -5.81 -26.28 -23.01
CA ALA A 31 -7.08 -25.60 -22.78
C ALA A 31 -7.29 -24.58 -23.91
N ALA A 32 -8.43 -24.66 -24.58
CA ALA A 32 -8.86 -23.64 -25.53
C ALA A 32 -8.96 -22.31 -24.79
N THR A 33 -8.19 -21.32 -25.23
CA THR A 33 -8.30 -19.93 -24.82
C THR A 33 -9.63 -19.36 -25.33
N GLY A 34 -10.69 -19.60 -24.56
CA GLY A 34 -11.92 -18.83 -24.68
C GLY A 34 -11.66 -17.35 -24.38
N PRO A 35 -12.48 -16.43 -24.92
CA PRO A 35 -12.31 -15.00 -24.66
C PRO A 35 -12.35 -14.76 -23.14
N SER A 36 -11.36 -14.03 -22.62
CA SER A 36 -11.34 -13.57 -21.25
C SER A 36 -12.66 -12.88 -20.93
N ALA A 37 -13.46 -13.49 -20.06
CA ALA A 37 -14.60 -12.82 -19.49
C ALA A 37 -14.08 -11.55 -18.81
N VAL A 38 -14.50 -10.39 -19.30
CA VAL A 38 -14.35 -9.13 -18.57
C VAL A 38 -15.11 -9.34 -17.28
N VAL A 39 -14.39 -9.45 -16.17
CA VAL A 39 -15.00 -9.44 -14.84
C VAL A 39 -15.60 -8.06 -14.68
N ASP A 40 -16.92 -7.98 -14.80
CA ASP A 40 -17.68 -6.79 -14.47
C ASP A 40 -17.53 -6.59 -12.95
N LEU A 41 -16.62 -5.70 -12.57
CA LEU A 41 -16.49 -5.30 -11.17
C LEU A 41 -17.79 -4.59 -10.79
N PRO A 42 -18.43 -4.95 -9.66
CA PRO A 42 -19.60 -4.23 -9.19
C PRO A 42 -19.27 -2.73 -9.17
N GLN A 43 -19.93 -1.93 -10.01
CA GLN A 43 -19.77 -0.48 -9.99
C GLN A 43 -20.47 0.05 -8.75
N GLU A 44 -19.81 -0.05 -7.59
CA GLU A 44 -20.10 0.84 -6.48
C GLU A 44 -20.03 2.28 -6.99
N GLN A 45 -21.00 3.09 -6.56
CA GLN A 45 -21.23 4.49 -6.90
C GLN A 45 -20.00 5.19 -7.53
N ALA A 46 -20.06 5.52 -8.82
CA ALA A 46 -18.92 6.10 -9.51
C ALA A 46 -18.51 7.46 -8.88
N VAL A 47 -17.42 7.46 -8.12
CA VAL A 47 -16.82 8.69 -7.60
C VAL A 47 -16.04 9.36 -8.72
N ARG A 48 -16.36 10.63 -8.99
CA ARG A 48 -15.72 11.37 -10.08
C ARG A 48 -14.32 11.82 -9.68
N VAL A 49 -13.35 11.51 -10.55
CA VAL A 49 -12.05 12.17 -10.52
C VAL A 49 -12.25 13.60 -11.04
N PRO A 50 -11.67 14.63 -10.40
CA PRO A 50 -11.71 16.00 -10.92
C PRO A 50 -11.18 16.07 -12.36
N GLU A 51 -11.82 16.86 -13.24
CA GLU A 51 -11.52 16.89 -14.70
C GLU A 51 -10.06 17.21 -15.06
N LYS A 52 -9.27 17.75 -14.13
CA LYS A 52 -7.85 18.10 -14.33
C LYS A 52 -6.93 17.41 -13.31
N GLY A 53 -7.38 16.27 -12.78
CA GLY A 53 -6.68 15.49 -11.76
C GLY A 53 -5.95 14.28 -12.33
N LEU A 54 -4.65 14.17 -12.06
CA LEU A 54 -3.88 12.96 -12.30
C LEU A 54 -3.97 12.03 -11.09
N LEU A 55 -4.44 10.79 -11.27
CA LEU A 55 -4.46 9.79 -10.21
C LEU A 55 -3.01 9.44 -9.78
N ARG A 56 -2.76 9.40 -8.48
CA ARG A 56 -1.43 9.18 -7.88
C ARG A 56 -1.37 7.99 -6.92
N GLY A 57 -2.49 7.34 -6.65
CA GLY A 57 -2.62 6.21 -5.74
C GLY A 57 -4.00 6.22 -5.09
N GLY A 58 -4.30 5.19 -4.32
CA GLY A 58 -5.57 5.07 -3.61
C GLY A 58 -5.64 3.79 -2.82
N GLY A 59 -6.34 3.85 -1.69
CA GLY A 59 -6.58 2.75 -0.77
C GLY A 59 -8.07 2.51 -0.57
N PRO A 60 -8.45 1.68 0.40
CA PRO A 60 -9.86 1.37 0.68
C PRO A 60 -10.76 2.56 1.02
N SER A 61 -10.20 3.64 1.57
CA SER A 61 -11.00 4.81 2.00
C SER A 61 -11.14 5.90 0.93
N GLY A 62 -10.25 5.92 -0.07
CA GLY A 62 -10.21 6.98 -1.05
C GLY A 62 -9.01 6.94 -1.99
N PHE A 63 -8.79 8.06 -2.69
CA PHE A 63 -7.74 8.20 -3.68
C PHE A 63 -7.07 9.56 -3.66
N LEU A 64 -5.80 9.58 -4.08
CA LEU A 64 -4.98 10.77 -4.20
C LEU A 64 -4.94 11.24 -5.66
N THR A 65 -5.23 12.51 -5.87
CA THR A 65 -5.04 13.20 -7.15
C THR A 65 -4.03 14.33 -7.04
N ALA A 66 -3.31 14.58 -8.13
CA ALA A 66 -2.47 15.77 -8.30
C ALA A 66 -3.09 16.66 -9.38
N HIS A 67 -3.07 17.97 -9.18
CA HIS A 67 -3.53 18.91 -10.21
C HIS A 67 -2.55 18.89 -11.39
N GLU A 68 -3.05 18.71 -12.61
CA GLU A 68 -2.22 18.52 -13.81
C GLU A 68 -1.25 19.69 -14.05
N GLN A 69 -1.73 20.92 -13.88
CA GLN A 69 -0.96 22.16 -14.09
C GLN A 69 -0.26 22.69 -12.82
N ALA A 70 -0.52 22.11 -11.65
CA ALA A 70 0.02 22.58 -10.37
C ALA A 70 0.51 21.36 -9.58
N ARG A 71 1.76 20.99 -9.85
CA ARG A 71 2.35 19.71 -9.39
C ARG A 71 2.56 19.60 -7.88
N ASP A 72 2.33 20.68 -7.16
CA ASP A 72 2.39 20.80 -5.70
C ASP A 72 1.02 20.77 -5.02
N ARG A 73 -0.08 20.79 -5.79
CA ARG A 73 -1.44 20.71 -5.29
C ARG A 73 -1.96 19.29 -5.39
N PHE A 74 -2.26 18.71 -4.22
CA PHE A 74 -2.75 17.35 -4.08
C PHE A 74 -4.06 17.33 -3.31
N ILE A 75 -4.99 16.50 -3.76
CA ILE A 75 -6.31 16.35 -3.16
C ILE A 75 -6.54 14.87 -2.88
N TRP A 76 -6.92 14.56 -1.65
CA TRP A 76 -7.46 13.26 -1.28
C TRP A 76 -8.97 13.29 -1.36
N THR A 77 -9.58 12.32 -2.04
CA THR A 77 -11.03 12.20 -2.18
C THR A 77 -11.48 10.90 -1.54
N ARG A 78 -12.42 10.98 -0.58
CA ARG A 78 -13.03 9.82 0.08
C ARG A 78 -14.06 9.16 -0.82
N TYR A 79 -14.18 7.83 -0.76
CA TYR A 79 -15.18 7.12 -1.55
C TYR A 79 -16.60 7.22 -0.98
N VAL A 80 -16.73 7.20 0.35
CA VAL A 80 -18.03 7.10 1.04
C VAL A 80 -18.96 8.29 0.76
N ASP A 81 -18.41 9.49 0.63
CA ASP A 81 -19.15 10.74 0.49
C ASP A 81 -18.63 11.65 -0.63
N GLY A 82 -17.55 11.26 -1.32
CA GLY A 82 -16.86 12.12 -2.28
C GLY A 82 -16.15 13.32 -1.63
N GLY A 83 -16.07 13.37 -0.30
CA GLY A 83 -15.48 14.46 0.45
C GLY A 83 -14.00 14.61 0.16
N THR A 84 -13.57 15.84 -0.15
CA THR A 84 -12.19 16.13 -0.51
C THR A 84 -11.43 16.82 0.62
N ILE A 85 -10.13 16.55 0.69
CA ILE A 85 -9.17 17.22 1.57
C ILE A 85 -8.02 17.70 0.70
N GLU A 86 -7.83 19.01 0.62
CA GLU A 86 -6.63 19.58 0.00
C GLU A 86 -5.45 19.42 0.96
N LEU A 87 -4.39 18.80 0.46
CA LEU A 87 -3.16 18.62 1.22
C LEU A 87 -2.32 19.91 1.16
N PRO A 88 -1.55 20.23 2.21
CA PRO A 88 -0.60 21.34 2.15
C PRO A 88 0.31 21.24 0.92
N ALA A 89 0.75 22.36 0.36
CA ALA A 89 1.62 22.34 -0.80
C ALA A 89 2.88 21.48 -0.57
N GLY A 90 3.27 20.70 -1.59
CA GLY A 90 4.46 19.86 -1.52
C GLY A 90 4.46 18.72 -2.52
N THR A 91 5.42 17.80 -2.37
CA THR A 91 5.50 16.60 -3.20
C THR A 91 4.96 15.40 -2.44
N TYR A 92 3.96 14.74 -3.01
CA TYR A 92 3.32 13.58 -2.41
C TYR A 92 3.40 12.34 -3.30
N ARG A 93 3.44 11.17 -2.66
CA ARG A 93 3.30 9.87 -3.30
C ARG A 93 2.23 9.07 -2.57
N GLY A 94 1.25 8.60 -3.33
CA GLY A 94 0.34 7.56 -2.90
C GLY A 94 0.90 6.18 -3.24
N SER A 95 0.27 5.15 -2.69
CA SER A 95 0.48 3.77 -3.13
C SER A 95 -0.87 3.14 -3.48
N VAL A 96 -0.86 2.16 -4.37
CA VAL A 96 -2.05 1.40 -4.70
C VAL A 96 -2.37 0.47 -3.52
N GLY A 97 -3.64 0.42 -3.11
CA GLY A 97 -4.11 -0.39 -1.99
C GLY A 97 -3.79 0.17 -0.61
N SER A 98 -3.37 1.44 -0.49
CA SER A 98 -3.04 2.05 0.79
C SER A 98 -3.64 3.45 0.93
N ASP A 99 -4.21 3.72 2.10
CA ASP A 99 -4.68 5.04 2.51
C ASP A 99 -3.56 5.91 3.12
N VAL A 100 -2.33 5.40 3.14
CA VAL A 100 -1.16 6.14 3.59
C VAL A 100 -0.56 6.93 2.44
N VAL A 101 -0.49 8.24 2.62
CA VAL A 101 0.17 9.17 1.69
C VAL A 101 1.48 9.64 2.28
N VAL A 102 2.54 9.60 1.47
CA VAL A 102 3.88 10.07 1.87
C VAL A 102 4.14 11.45 1.29
N LYS A 103 4.37 12.44 2.16
CA LYS A 103 4.92 13.74 1.80
C LYS A 103 6.44 13.68 1.85
N GLN A 104 7.10 14.22 0.83
CA GLN A 104 8.53 14.44 0.83
C GLN A 104 8.82 15.89 1.26
N ASN A 105 9.44 16.04 2.43
CA ASN A 105 9.81 17.34 3.01
C ASN A 105 11.26 17.75 2.66
N GLY A 106 12.07 16.81 2.15
CA GLY A 106 13.45 17.04 1.72
C GLY A 106 14.07 15.80 1.10
N PRO A 107 15.39 15.76 0.88
CA PRO A 107 16.08 14.61 0.28
C PRO A 107 16.00 13.33 1.11
N THR A 108 15.88 13.47 2.43
CA THR A 108 15.92 12.39 3.43
C THR A 108 14.79 12.47 4.45
N SER A 109 13.92 13.48 4.37
CA SER A 109 12.82 13.70 5.33
C SER A 109 11.47 13.47 4.66
N TYR A 110 10.66 12.66 5.33
CA TYR A 110 9.35 12.20 4.88
C TYR A 110 8.33 12.34 5.99
N GLU A 111 7.07 12.48 5.62
CA GLU A 111 5.94 12.51 6.53
C GLU A 111 4.86 11.58 5.99
N LEU A 112 4.40 10.64 6.80
CA LEU A 112 3.28 9.77 6.46
C LEU A 112 2.00 10.36 7.02
N ARG A 113 0.96 10.31 6.20
CA ARG A 113 -0.38 10.78 6.56
C ARG A 113 -1.34 9.62 6.34
N ASP A 114 -2.03 9.21 7.39
CA ASP A 114 -3.12 8.25 7.30
C ASP A 114 -4.40 9.00 6.90
N MET A 115 -4.82 8.79 5.66
CA MET A 115 -5.98 9.47 5.09
C MET A 115 -7.31 8.77 5.40
N ALA A 116 -7.28 7.55 5.95
CA ALA A 116 -8.49 6.84 6.37
C ALA A 116 -8.99 7.36 7.73
N THR A 117 -8.06 7.51 8.68
CA THR A 117 -8.40 7.95 10.05
C THR A 117 -8.26 9.45 10.25
N GLY A 118 -7.43 10.12 9.42
CA GLY A 118 -7.05 11.51 9.64
C GLY A 118 -6.14 11.70 10.85
N ALA A 119 -5.48 10.63 11.31
CA ALA A 119 -4.53 10.68 12.42
C ALA A 119 -3.38 11.67 12.16
N ALA A 120 -2.74 12.11 13.24
CA ALA A 120 -1.62 13.04 13.16
C ALA A 120 -0.50 12.47 12.26
N PRO A 121 0.11 13.30 11.39
CA PRO A 121 1.19 12.84 10.52
C PRO A 121 2.40 12.33 11.30
N VAL A 122 3.03 11.27 10.78
CA VAL A 122 4.22 10.66 11.38
C VAL A 122 5.46 11.07 10.58
N ALA A 123 6.45 11.66 11.25
CA ALA A 123 7.71 12.03 10.61
C ALA A 123 8.67 10.83 10.51
N MET A 124 9.34 10.69 9.36
CA MET A 124 10.41 9.72 9.12
C MET A 124 11.62 10.39 8.50
N SER A 125 12.82 10.06 9.00
CA SER A 125 14.07 10.41 8.34
C SER A 125 14.79 9.15 7.85
N ARG A 126 15.36 9.19 6.64
CA ARG A 126 16.06 8.04 6.04
C ARG A 126 17.24 7.56 6.90
N SER A 127 17.90 8.46 7.62
CA SER A 127 19.01 8.12 8.52
C SER A 127 18.55 7.50 9.84
N SER A 128 17.35 7.81 10.33
CA SER A 128 16.81 7.22 11.57
C SER A 128 16.11 5.87 11.33
N SER A 129 15.75 5.56 10.08
CA SER A 129 15.06 4.31 9.74
C SER A 129 15.99 3.10 9.51
N LEU A 130 17.31 3.31 9.45
CA LEU A 130 18.30 2.24 9.22
C LEU A 130 18.83 1.60 10.52
N GLY A 131 18.35 2.04 11.68
CA GLY A 131 18.76 1.50 12.98
C GLY A 131 20.25 1.75 13.31
N PRO A 132 20.72 1.26 14.46
CA PRO A 132 22.07 1.55 15.00
C PRO A 132 23.23 1.11 14.10
N ALA A 133 22.98 0.24 13.10
CA ALA A 133 23.99 -0.16 12.12
C ALA A 133 24.47 1.02 11.25
N SER A 134 23.62 2.02 11.03
CA SER A 134 23.98 3.21 10.25
C SER A 134 24.76 4.26 11.05
N ASP A 135 24.60 4.32 12.37
CA ASP A 135 25.45 5.13 13.25
C ASP A 135 26.87 4.54 13.35
N LEU A 136 27.00 3.21 13.36
CA LEU A 136 28.31 2.54 13.33
C LEU A 136 29.05 2.80 12.02
N LEU A 137 28.34 2.80 10.88
CA LEU A 137 28.96 3.13 9.58
C LEU A 137 29.44 4.59 9.54
N ARG A 138 28.66 5.52 10.12
CA ARG A 138 29.02 6.95 10.17
C ARG A 138 30.17 7.22 11.15
N ALA A 139 30.21 6.53 12.28
CA ALA A 139 31.31 6.61 13.24
C ALA A 139 32.61 6.01 12.69
N ALA A 140 32.53 4.87 12.00
CA ALA A 140 33.70 4.24 11.36
C ALA A 140 34.29 5.11 10.24
N LEU A 141 33.45 5.75 9.42
CA LEU A 141 33.90 6.62 8.33
C LEU A 141 34.51 7.96 8.80
N TRP A 142 34.24 8.40 10.03
CA TRP A 142 34.90 9.58 10.62
C TRP A 142 36.15 9.23 11.43
N SER A 143 36.29 7.98 11.85
CA SER A 143 37.47 7.53 12.59
C SER A 143 38.70 7.34 11.70
N ASP A 144 38.51 7.11 10.39
CA ASP A 144 39.61 6.98 9.41
C ASP A 144 40.19 8.34 8.97
N ALA A 145 39.47 9.45 9.16
CA ALA A 145 39.90 10.78 8.73
C ALA A 145 40.76 11.53 9.77
N GLN A 146 41.02 10.94 10.94
CA GLN A 146 41.86 11.50 12.01
C GLN A 146 43.23 10.80 12.14
N LEU A 147 43.52 9.83 11.28
CA LEU A 147 44.82 9.14 11.23
C LEU A 147 45.48 9.33 9.86
N TYR A 148 45.66 10.59 9.43
CA TYR A 148 46.76 10.97 8.54
C TYR A 148 47.05 12.47 8.63
#